data_AF-A0A1B3E3P1-F1
#
_entry.id   AF-A0A1B3E3P1-F1
#
_cell.length_a   1.000
_cell.length_b   1.000
_cell.length_c   1.000
_cell.angle_alpha   90.00
_cell.angle_beta   90.00
_cell.angle_gamma   90.00
#
_symmetry.space_group_name_H-M   'P 1'
#
loop_
_entity.id
_entity.type
_entity.pdbx_description
1 polymer ?
#
loop_
_entity_poly.entity_id
_entity_poly.type
_entity_poly.pdbx_seq_one_letter_code
_entity_poly.pdbx_strand_id
1 'polypeptide(L)'
;MKLVNLTCYAALLILGSTASGQDCKGLSALQAEGGVAATNPLQQLFKALMGDSKARADCGSLTSVLDSVVNTRKTGGRKLEEDRPFNPSEAQANLADAQSDPAVQQRLDQVRKEVPDSNQRLVYEAAILDEEGYYGARDLRIRQLQQQLK
;
A
#
# COMPACT_ATOMS: atom_id res chain seq x y z
N MET A 1 -30.36 -34.89 41.37
CA MET A 1 -31.66 -34.24 41.09
C MET A 1 -31.62 -32.78 41.51
N LYS A 2 -31.57 -31.85 40.54
CA LYS A 2 -32.44 -30.65 40.39
C LYS A 2 -31.86 -29.75 39.29
N LEU A 3 -32.66 -29.56 38.25
CA LEU A 3 -32.51 -28.56 37.19
C LEU A 3 -32.94 -27.18 37.68
N VAL A 4 -32.31 -26.11 37.19
CA VAL A 4 -32.89 -24.79 36.79
C VAL A 4 -31.83 -24.10 35.89
N ASN A 5 -31.88 -24.03 34.56
CA ASN A 5 -32.71 -23.28 33.59
C ASN A 5 -32.63 -21.72 33.64
N LEU A 6 -31.93 -21.18 32.63
CA LEU A 6 -32.35 -20.12 31.67
C LEU A 6 -32.77 -18.71 32.17
N THR A 7 -31.98 -17.67 31.81
CA THR A 7 -32.36 -16.43 31.04
C THR A 7 -31.23 -15.38 31.09
N CYS A 8 -30.62 -15.02 29.95
CA CYS A 8 -30.83 -13.80 29.12
C CYS A 8 -30.52 -12.47 29.84
N TYR A 9 -29.47 -11.73 29.40
CA TYR A 9 -29.57 -10.42 28.71
C TYR A 9 -28.19 -9.74 28.54
N ALA A 10 -28.10 -8.96 27.45
CA ALA A 10 -27.09 -7.96 27.08
C ALA A 10 -25.73 -8.51 26.59
N ALA A 11 -25.51 -8.74 25.29
CA ALA A 11 -25.42 -7.72 24.24
C ALA A 11 -24.43 -6.58 24.56
N LEU A 12 -23.14 -6.83 24.31
CA LEU A 12 -22.20 -5.80 23.92
C LEU A 12 -21.36 -6.38 22.76
N LEU A 13 -21.96 -6.23 21.58
CA LEU A 13 -21.29 -6.30 20.29
C LEU A 13 -20.10 -5.35 20.34
N ILE A 14 -18.89 -5.87 20.52
CA ILE A 14 -17.68 -5.16 20.10
C ILE A 14 -17.71 -5.21 18.58
N LEU A 15 -18.46 -4.27 18.00
CA LEU A 15 -18.25 -3.76 16.66
C LEU A 15 -16.88 -3.08 16.66
N GLY A 16 -15.83 -3.91 16.61
CA GLY A 16 -14.54 -3.52 16.09
C GLY A 16 -14.71 -3.38 14.59
N SER A 17 -15.34 -2.28 14.18
CA SER A 17 -15.35 -1.83 12.80
C SER A 17 -13.90 -1.58 12.41
N THR A 18 -13.23 -2.60 11.86
CA THR A 18 -12.08 -2.41 10.98
C THR A 18 -12.60 -1.79 9.69
N ALA A 19 -13.05 -0.54 9.80
CA ALA A 19 -13.45 0.27 8.68
C ALA A 19 -12.17 0.70 7.96
N SER A 20 -12.12 0.33 6.68
CA SER A 20 -11.33 1.00 5.64
C SER A 20 -9.83 0.70 5.61
N GLY A 21 -9.47 -0.57 5.38
CA GLY A 21 -8.12 -0.95 4.92
C GLY A 21 -8.04 -2.30 4.19
N GLN A 22 -9.17 -3.02 4.06
CA GLN A 22 -9.20 -4.42 3.57
C GLN A 22 -9.48 -4.59 2.08
N ASP A 23 -9.73 -3.51 1.33
CA ASP A 23 -10.13 -3.62 -0.08
C ASP A 23 -9.02 -3.19 -1.05
N CYS A 24 -7.78 -3.57 -0.75
CA CYS A 24 -6.78 -3.85 -1.79
C CYS A 24 -6.69 -5.36 -2.06
N LYS A 25 -7.86 -6.04 -2.17
CA LYS A 25 -7.97 -7.49 -2.46
C LYS A 25 -7.30 -7.89 -3.78
N GLY A 26 -7.11 -6.96 -4.71
CA GLY A 26 -6.41 -7.20 -5.97
C GLY A 26 -4.92 -7.52 -5.80
N LEU A 27 -4.28 -7.06 -4.71
CA LEU A 27 -2.87 -7.31 -4.43
C LEU A 27 -2.61 -8.78 -4.09
N SER A 28 -3.44 -9.34 -3.21
CA SER A 28 -3.42 -10.74 -2.84
C SER A 28 -3.82 -11.64 -4.01
N ALA A 29 -4.70 -11.15 -4.90
CA ALA A 29 -5.07 -11.85 -6.13
C ALA A 29 -3.90 -11.92 -7.15
N LEU A 30 -3.16 -10.82 -7.34
CA LEU A 30 -1.96 -10.79 -8.20
C LEU A 30 -0.84 -11.71 -7.68
N GLN A 31 -0.73 -11.88 -6.36
CA GLN A 31 0.18 -12.82 -5.72
C GLN A 31 -0.30 -14.28 -5.82
N ALA A 32 -1.63 -14.50 -5.76
CA ALA A 32 -2.25 -15.84 -5.78
C ALA A 32 -2.43 -16.43 -7.19
N GLU A 33 -2.58 -15.62 -8.24
CA GLU A 33 -2.76 -16.09 -9.62
C GLU A 33 -1.47 -16.54 -10.32
N GLY A 34 -0.34 -16.55 -9.62
CA GLY A 34 0.87 -17.24 -10.06
C GLY A 34 1.51 -16.61 -11.30
N GLY A 35 2.39 -15.62 -11.10
CA GLY A 35 3.11 -15.07 -12.24
C GLY A 35 4.06 -13.95 -11.92
N VAL A 36 5.15 -14.23 -11.18
CA VAL A 36 6.35 -13.38 -11.28
C VAL A 36 7.60 -14.25 -11.45
N ALA A 37 7.51 -15.28 -12.28
CA ALA A 37 8.65 -16.04 -12.76
C ALA A 37 9.15 -15.43 -14.08
N ALA A 38 9.77 -14.24 -14.01
CA ALA A 38 10.43 -13.62 -15.16
C ALA A 38 11.59 -12.73 -14.73
N THR A 39 12.54 -12.56 -15.65
CA THR A 39 13.81 -11.81 -15.51
C THR A 39 13.68 -10.34 -15.10
N ASN A 40 12.47 -9.77 -15.08
CA ASN A 40 12.24 -8.41 -14.60
C ASN A 40 10.86 -8.24 -13.91
N PRO A 41 10.79 -8.50 -12.58
CA PRO A 41 9.52 -8.66 -11.86
C PRO A 41 8.70 -7.36 -11.75
N LEU A 42 9.35 -6.19 -11.75
CA LEU A 42 8.67 -4.89 -11.78
C LEU A 42 7.85 -4.66 -13.06
N GLN A 43 8.39 -5.10 -14.21
CA GLN A 43 7.73 -4.92 -15.51
C GLN A 43 6.44 -5.76 -15.61
N GLN A 44 6.39 -6.93 -14.97
CA GLN A 44 5.19 -7.74 -14.92
C GLN A 44 4.12 -7.13 -14.03
N LEU A 45 4.50 -6.61 -12.86
CA LEU A 45 3.58 -5.87 -11.98
C LEU A 45 2.94 -4.69 -12.73
N PHE A 46 3.75 -3.93 -13.46
CA PHE A 46 3.25 -2.82 -14.27
C PHE A 46 2.28 -3.30 -15.36
N LYS A 47 2.62 -4.36 -16.10
CA LYS A 47 1.74 -4.91 -17.14
C LYS A 47 0.42 -5.45 -16.57
N ALA A 48 0.46 -6.13 -15.43
CA ALA A 48 -0.74 -6.68 -14.80
C ALA A 48 -1.71 -5.57 -14.37
N LEU A 49 -1.20 -4.49 -13.78
CA LEU A 49 -2.04 -3.39 -13.30
C LEU A 49 -2.51 -2.44 -14.40
N MET A 50 -1.69 -2.22 -15.44
CA MET A 50 -2.03 -1.31 -16.53
C MET A 50 -2.81 -2.00 -17.65
N GLY A 51 -2.70 -3.32 -17.77
CA GLY A 51 -3.43 -4.14 -18.76
C GLY A 51 -4.86 -4.49 -18.34
N ASP A 52 -5.18 -4.41 -17.05
CA ASP A 52 -6.50 -4.73 -16.51
C ASP A 52 -7.15 -3.48 -15.86
N SER A 53 -8.22 -2.98 -16.47
CA SER A 53 -8.96 -1.81 -16.01
C SER A 53 -9.67 -2.03 -14.67
N LYS A 54 -10.02 -3.27 -14.34
CA LYS A 54 -10.61 -3.65 -13.05
C LYS A 54 -9.54 -3.66 -11.96
N ALA A 55 -8.39 -4.27 -12.22
CA ALA A 55 -7.26 -4.25 -11.29
C ALA A 55 -6.80 -2.81 -11.00
N ARG A 56 -6.80 -1.94 -12.01
CA ARG A 56 -6.48 -0.52 -11.88
C ARG A 56 -7.44 0.25 -10.95
N ALA A 57 -8.74 -0.02 -11.06
CA ALA A 57 -9.76 0.59 -10.22
C ALA A 57 -9.70 0.07 -8.77
N ASP A 58 -9.48 -1.24 -8.61
CA ASP A 58 -9.42 -1.91 -7.31
C ASP A 58 -8.09 -1.65 -6.55
N CYS A 59 -7.03 -1.22 -7.25
CA CYS A 59 -5.70 -0.94 -6.69
C CYS A 59 -5.25 0.52 -6.91
N GLY A 60 -6.07 1.48 -6.48
CA GLY A 60 -5.87 2.91 -6.74
C GLY A 60 -4.51 3.47 -6.26
N SER A 61 -4.09 3.17 -5.02
CA SER A 61 -2.81 3.65 -4.47
C SER A 61 -1.60 3.04 -5.18
N LEU A 62 -1.63 1.74 -5.45
CA LEU A 62 -0.58 1.05 -6.20
C LEU A 62 -0.47 1.59 -7.64
N THR A 63 -1.62 1.77 -8.30
CA THR A 63 -1.69 2.38 -9.63
C THR A 63 -1.08 3.78 -9.60
N SER A 64 -1.42 4.58 -8.58
CA SER A 64 -0.92 5.93 -8.49
C SER A 64 0.57 6.00 -8.18
N VAL A 65 1.11 5.06 -7.40
CA VAL A 65 2.55 4.94 -7.16
C VAL A 65 3.26 4.58 -8.47
N LEU A 66 2.78 3.56 -9.20
CA LEU A 66 3.35 3.18 -10.49
C LEU A 66 3.29 4.30 -11.53
N ASP A 67 2.16 5.02 -11.58
CA ASP A 67 2.03 6.21 -12.43
C ASP A 67 3.04 7.28 -11.99
N SER A 68 3.24 7.52 -10.69
CA SER A 68 4.23 8.50 -10.20
C SER A 68 5.69 8.09 -10.47
N VAL A 69 5.96 6.78 -10.59
CA VAL A 69 7.28 6.26 -10.94
C VAL A 69 7.59 6.53 -12.43
N VAL A 70 6.61 6.31 -13.32
CA VAL A 70 6.78 6.41 -14.78
C VAL A 70 6.50 7.80 -15.32
N ASN A 71 5.42 8.43 -14.85
CA ASN A 71 5.00 9.77 -15.18
C ASN A 71 5.30 10.70 -14.01
N THR A 72 6.09 11.73 -14.25
CA THR A 72 6.26 12.83 -13.28
C THR A 72 5.03 13.75 -13.20
N ARG A 73 3.98 13.52 -14.00
CA ARG A 73 2.76 14.34 -14.06
C ARG A 73 1.59 13.58 -13.43
N LYS A 74 0.97 14.14 -12.37
CA LYS A 74 -0.19 13.53 -11.67
C LYS A 74 -1.54 14.13 -12.13
N THR A 75 -2.63 13.38 -11.96
CA THR A 75 -4.00 13.78 -12.37
C THR A 75 -4.83 14.39 -11.22
N GLY A 76 -5.67 15.38 -11.56
CA GLY A 76 -6.75 15.92 -10.71
C GLY A 76 -6.28 16.60 -9.41
N GLY A 77 -6.88 16.26 -8.26
CA GLY A 77 -6.58 16.89 -6.97
C GLY A 77 -5.12 16.74 -6.48
N ARG A 78 -4.37 15.78 -7.03
CA ARG A 78 -2.95 15.55 -6.71
C ARG A 78 -2.01 16.51 -7.45
N LYS A 79 -2.52 17.28 -8.41
CA LYS A 79 -1.77 18.36 -9.06
C LYS A 79 -1.40 19.47 -8.07
N LEU A 80 -2.17 19.62 -6.98
CA LEU A 80 -1.82 20.52 -5.88
C LEU A 80 -0.55 20.06 -5.12
N GLU A 81 -0.12 18.81 -5.27
CA GLU A 81 1.18 18.33 -4.77
C GLU A 81 2.37 18.80 -5.67
N GLU A 82 2.14 19.18 -6.94
CA GLU A 82 3.23 19.61 -7.86
C GLU A 82 3.94 20.89 -7.39
N ASP A 83 3.21 21.78 -6.71
CA ASP A 83 3.76 23.04 -6.21
C ASP A 83 4.58 22.86 -4.91
N ARG A 84 4.60 21.64 -4.35
CA ARG A 84 5.37 21.34 -3.14
C ARG A 84 6.71 20.69 -3.53
N PRO A 85 7.83 21.42 -3.47
CA PRO A 85 9.13 20.82 -3.71
C PRO A 85 9.40 19.71 -2.70
N PHE A 86 10.00 18.61 -3.17
CA PHE A 86 10.35 17.50 -2.29
C PHE A 86 11.32 17.96 -1.20
N ASN A 87 10.92 17.76 0.06
CA ASN A 87 11.73 18.03 1.22
C ASN A 87 12.22 16.71 1.84
N PRO A 88 13.51 16.36 1.74
CA PRO A 88 14.03 15.09 2.25
C PRO A 88 13.92 14.97 3.78
N SER A 89 14.02 16.09 4.51
CA SER A 89 13.92 16.08 5.98
C SER A 89 12.48 15.79 6.43
N GLU A 90 11.51 16.42 5.78
CA GLU A 90 10.08 16.20 6.07
C GLU A 90 9.68 14.77 5.67
N ALA A 91 10.18 14.28 4.54
CA ALA A 91 9.93 12.92 4.08
C ALA A 91 10.50 11.85 5.03
N GLN A 92 11.68 12.10 5.63
CA GLN A 92 12.26 11.22 6.64
C GLN A 92 11.49 11.24 7.95
N ALA A 93 11.06 12.42 8.41
CA ALA A 93 10.21 12.54 9.60
C ALA A 93 8.89 11.79 9.41
N ASN A 94 8.24 11.99 8.26
CA ASN A 94 6.99 11.31 7.90
C ASN A 94 7.16 9.78 7.83
N LEU A 95 8.33 9.29 7.38
CA LEU A 95 8.65 7.86 7.42
C LEU A 95 8.84 7.35 8.86
N ALA A 96 9.45 8.14 9.75
CA ALA A 96 9.60 7.78 11.16
C ALA A 96 8.24 7.74 11.87
N ASP A 97 7.35 8.68 11.56
CA ASP A 97 5.97 8.68 12.05
C ASP A 97 5.23 7.42 11.58
N ALA A 98 5.31 7.07 10.29
CA ALA A 98 4.74 5.85 9.74
C ALA A 98 5.29 4.57 10.40
N GLN A 99 6.57 4.56 10.77
CA GLN A 99 7.19 3.43 11.47
C GLN A 99 6.82 3.34 12.95
N SER A 100 6.33 4.45 13.52
CA SER A 100 5.86 4.50 14.91
C SER A 100 4.40 4.04 15.04
N ASP A 101 3.66 3.99 13.94
CA ASP A 101 2.33 3.38 13.87
C ASP A 101 2.45 1.84 13.76
N PRO A 102 1.97 1.07 14.76
CA PRO A 102 2.10 -0.38 14.76
C PRO A 102 1.41 -1.08 13.59
N ALA A 103 0.28 -0.56 13.10
CA ALA A 103 -0.46 -1.17 12.01
C ALA A 103 0.29 -1.00 10.69
N VAL A 104 0.83 0.20 10.45
CA VAL A 104 1.64 0.50 9.27
C VAL A 104 2.96 -0.25 9.33
N GLN A 105 3.64 -0.25 10.48
CA GLN A 105 4.89 -0.98 10.69
C GLN A 105 4.72 -2.47 10.39
N GLN A 106 3.64 -3.10 10.86
CA GLN A 106 3.36 -4.50 10.60
C GLN A 106 3.21 -4.79 9.09
N ARG A 107 2.50 -3.92 8.36
CA ARG A 107 2.31 -4.07 6.90
C ARG A 107 3.64 -3.90 6.15
N LEU A 108 4.46 -2.93 6.53
CA LEU A 108 5.78 -2.71 5.95
C LEU A 108 6.72 -3.90 6.19
N ASP A 109 6.72 -4.44 7.41
CA ASP A 109 7.54 -5.60 7.76
C ASP A 109 7.07 -6.89 7.06
N GLN A 110 5.76 -7.04 6.84
CA GLN A 110 5.23 -8.14 6.04
C GLN A 110 5.76 -8.08 4.60
N VAL A 111 5.67 -6.90 3.96
CA VAL A 111 6.19 -6.68 2.61
C VAL A 111 7.69 -6.96 2.53
N ARG A 112 8.48 -6.57 3.54
CA ARG A 112 9.93 -6.87 3.58
C ARG A 112 10.24 -8.36 3.65
N LYS A 113 9.38 -9.15 4.31
CA LYS A 113 9.53 -10.61 4.42
C LYS A 113 9.09 -11.33 3.16
N GLU A 114 7.99 -10.88 2.55
CA GLU A 114 7.34 -11.59 1.44
C GLU A 114 7.81 -11.17 0.05
N VAL A 115 8.31 -9.95 -0.10
CA VAL A 115 8.73 -9.40 -1.41
C VAL A 115 10.26 -9.36 -1.47
N PRO A 116 10.90 -10.38 -2.08
CA PRO A 116 12.35 -10.47 -2.14
C PRO A 116 12.99 -9.42 -3.07
N ASP A 117 12.30 -9.06 -4.15
CA ASP A 117 12.78 -8.06 -5.11
C ASP A 117 12.73 -6.64 -4.51
N SER A 118 13.86 -5.93 -4.53
CA SER A 118 13.97 -4.60 -3.89
C SER A 118 13.11 -3.54 -4.58
N ASN A 119 13.00 -3.61 -5.90
CA ASN A 119 12.25 -2.63 -6.68
C ASN A 119 10.74 -2.77 -6.42
N GLN A 120 10.23 -4.01 -6.48
CA GLN A 120 8.85 -4.29 -6.12
C GLN A 120 8.56 -3.91 -4.67
N ARG A 121 9.47 -4.21 -3.74
CA ARG A 121 9.30 -3.85 -2.33
C ARG A 121 9.10 -2.35 -2.16
N LEU A 122 9.89 -1.52 -2.84
CA LEU A 122 9.73 -0.06 -2.80
C LEU A 122 8.37 0.40 -3.33
N VAL A 123 7.83 -0.27 -4.37
CA VAL A 123 6.48 0.01 -4.87
C VAL A 123 5.42 -0.32 -3.81
N TYR A 124 5.50 -1.50 -3.20
CA TYR A 124 4.53 -1.92 -2.18
C TYR A 124 4.61 -1.05 -0.92
N GLU A 125 5.82 -0.74 -0.44
CA GLU A 125 6.01 0.17 0.71
C GLU A 125 5.45 1.56 0.39
N ALA A 126 5.69 2.09 -0.82
CA ALA A 126 5.12 3.37 -1.24
C ALA A 126 3.58 3.34 -1.29
N ALA A 127 2.98 2.22 -1.73
CA ALA A 127 1.52 2.08 -1.79
C ALA A 127 0.89 2.06 -0.40
N ILE A 128 1.47 1.30 0.55
CA ILE A 128 1.04 1.30 1.96
C ILE A 128 1.11 2.72 2.52
N LEU A 129 2.21 3.44 2.29
CA LEU A 129 2.38 4.80 2.79
C LEU A 129 1.40 5.80 2.12
N ASP A 130 1.00 5.59 0.87
CA ASP A 130 -0.02 6.40 0.18
C ASP A 130 -1.43 6.17 0.76
N GLU A 131 -1.79 4.91 1.04
CA GLU A 131 -3.09 4.54 1.63
C GLU A 131 -3.27 5.15 3.02
N GLU A 132 -2.20 5.17 3.81
CA GLU A 132 -2.19 5.64 5.20
C GLU A 132 -1.94 7.16 5.31
N GLY A 133 -1.79 7.87 4.19
CA GLY A 133 -1.62 9.33 4.15
C GLY A 133 -0.21 9.86 4.40
N TYR A 134 0.78 8.98 4.50
CA TYR A 134 2.20 9.31 4.70
C TYR A 134 2.89 9.71 3.37
N TYR A 135 2.41 10.78 2.75
CA TYR A 135 2.78 11.18 1.38
C TYR A 135 4.27 11.54 1.23
N GLY A 136 4.89 12.14 2.25
CA GLY A 136 6.33 12.42 2.24
C GLY A 136 7.15 11.12 2.22
N ALA A 137 6.76 10.13 3.02
CA ALA A 137 7.40 8.82 3.05
C ALA A 137 7.21 8.04 1.74
N ARG A 138 5.99 8.11 1.15
CA ARG A 138 5.70 7.56 -0.18
C ARG A 138 6.66 8.13 -1.23
N ASP A 139 6.79 9.46 -1.28
CA ASP A 139 7.64 10.13 -2.26
C ASP A 139 9.13 9.79 -2.08
N LEU A 140 9.56 9.57 -0.83
CA LEU A 140 10.90 9.06 -0.54
C LEU A 140 11.13 7.67 -1.16
N ARG A 141 10.18 6.74 -1.03
CA ARG A 141 10.27 5.39 -1.63
C ARG A 141 10.24 5.43 -3.16
N ILE A 142 9.38 6.26 -3.74
CA ILE A 142 9.32 6.46 -5.20
C ILE A 142 10.67 6.99 -5.72
N ARG A 143 11.30 7.95 -5.03
CA ARG A 143 12.61 8.48 -5.43
C ARG A 143 13.73 7.45 -5.30
N GLN A 144 13.72 6.64 -4.23
CA GLN A 144 14.66 5.52 -4.09
C GLN A 144 14.52 4.54 -5.25
N LEU A 145 13.28 4.21 -5.65
CA LEU A 145 13.01 3.35 -6.80
C LEU A 145 13.50 3.98 -8.10
N GLN A 146 13.19 5.26 -8.34
CA GLN A 146 13.67 5.99 -9.52
C GLN A 146 15.20 6.06 -9.60
N GLN A 147 15.90 6.06 -8.47
CA GLN A 147 17.37 6.00 -8.42
C GLN A 147 17.91 4.61 -8.77
N GLN A 148 17.20 3.54 -8.39
CA GLN A 148 17.58 2.15 -8.69
C GLN A 148 17.30 1.74 -10.14
N LEU A 149 16.39 2.45 -10.82
CA LEU A 149 16.02 2.20 -12.21
C LEU A 149 16.85 2.99 -13.24
N LYS A 150 17.73 3.88 -12.79
CA LYS A 150 18.69 4.63 -13.62
C LYS A 150 20.00 3.88 -13.74
#